data_AF-A0A932P9V8-F1
#
_entry.id   AF-A0A932P9V8-F1
#
_cell.length_a   1.000
_cell.length_b   1.000
_cell.length_c   1.000
_cell.angle_alpha   90.00
_cell.angle_beta   90.00
_cell.angle_gamma   90.00
#
_symmetry.space_group_name_H-M   'P 1'
#
loop_
_entity.id
_entity.type
_entity.pdbx_description
1 polymer ?
#
loop_
_entity_poly.entity_id
_entity_poly.type
_entity_poly.pdbx_seq_one_letter_code
_entity_poly.pdbx_strand_id
1 'polypeptide(L)'
;EPETVRFFLLATHYRRPIDFSDDRIEEVGRGMQAFYRFFERYQRITGESFHKMDVPGRKRTGSVSGGTEFSGEFETTGSHAEFLFELKAHRDRYLEAMDDDFNTGGAVGVLFDLLRTLNGFADRHDLEGRGKSDAALQAALRRGATVLRVLSGILGLFHAPVEQATVKSELTGQLLDLLVDIRKQVRAQKNFALADEIRKRLLTLGVSLEDRPDGTVWRVQS
;
A
#
# COMPACT_ATOMS: atom_id res chain seq x y z
N GLU A 1 1.62 -3.32 -16.47
CA GLU A 1 1.40 -4.35 -15.44
C GLU A 1 -0.02 -4.93 -15.48
N PRO A 2 -0.22 -6.27 -15.51
CA PRO A 2 -1.55 -6.89 -15.54
C PRO A 2 -2.46 -6.52 -14.36
N GLU A 3 -1.88 -6.27 -13.18
CA GLU A 3 -2.64 -5.85 -11.99
C GLU A 3 -3.22 -4.44 -12.12
N THR A 4 -2.51 -3.52 -12.79
CA THR A 4 -3.00 -2.16 -13.07
C THR A 4 -4.21 -2.17 -13.98
N VAL A 5 -4.20 -3.04 -15.01
CA VAL A 5 -5.36 -3.23 -15.89
C VAL A 5 -6.55 -3.78 -15.11
N ARG A 6 -6.34 -4.78 -14.24
CA ARG A 6 -7.42 -5.31 -13.38
C ARG A 6 -8.00 -4.23 -12.48
N PHE A 7 -7.14 -3.45 -11.81
CA PHE A 7 -7.58 -2.36 -10.94
C PHE A 7 -8.37 -1.30 -11.72
N PHE A 8 -7.91 -0.92 -12.91
CA PHE A 8 -8.60 0.02 -13.80
C PHE A 8 -10.01 -0.46 -14.17
N LEU A 9 -10.16 -1.74 -14.53
CA LEU A 9 -11.46 -2.32 -14.84
C LEU A 9 -12.40 -2.32 -13.62
N LEU A 10 -11.88 -2.64 -12.43
CA LEU A 10 -12.66 -2.66 -11.19
C LEU A 10 -13.09 -1.27 -10.71
N ALA A 11 -12.32 -0.22 -11.05
CA ALA A 11 -12.64 1.15 -10.65
C ALA A 11 -13.88 1.72 -11.37
N THR A 12 -14.30 1.09 -12.48
CA THR A 12 -15.49 1.49 -13.23
C THR A 12 -16.63 0.51 -12.98
N HIS A 13 -17.85 1.02 -12.79
CA HIS A 13 -19.03 0.17 -12.63
C HIS A 13 -19.23 -0.69 -13.89
N TYR A 14 -19.47 -1.99 -13.74
CA TYR A 14 -19.50 -2.94 -14.87
C TYR A 14 -20.58 -2.62 -15.92
N ARG A 15 -21.67 -1.95 -15.51
CA ARG A 15 -22.75 -1.48 -16.39
C ARG A 15 -22.47 -0.15 -17.11
N ARG A 16 -21.32 0.49 -16.88
CA ARG A 16 -20.96 1.77 -17.51
C ARG A 16 -19.94 1.57 -18.63
N PRO A 17 -19.98 2.37 -19.70
CA PRO A 17 -18.92 2.38 -20.70
C PRO A 17 -17.57 2.68 -20.04
N ILE A 18 -16.54 1.91 -20.39
CA ILE A 18 -15.19 2.10 -19.90
C ILE A 18 -14.46 3.02 -20.88
N ASP A 19 -14.01 4.17 -20.38
CA ASP A 19 -13.16 5.09 -21.12
C ASP A 19 -11.70 4.65 -20.99
N PHE A 20 -11.26 3.82 -21.94
CA PHE A 20 -9.92 3.25 -21.97
C PHE A 20 -8.96 4.22 -22.66
N SER A 21 -7.94 4.68 -21.91
CA SER A 21 -6.79 5.40 -22.45
C SER A 21 -5.54 5.13 -21.62
N ASP A 22 -4.37 5.27 -22.24
CA ASP A 22 -3.09 5.08 -21.55
C ASP A 22 -2.95 6.04 -20.36
N ASP A 23 -3.36 7.30 -20.52
CA ASP A 23 -3.36 8.32 -19.44
C ASP A 23 -4.16 7.86 -18.21
N ARG A 24 -5.29 7.17 -18.42
CA ARG A 24 -6.15 6.67 -17.33
C ARG A 24 -5.54 5.46 -16.64
N ILE A 25 -4.88 4.58 -17.39
CA ILE A 25 -4.14 3.44 -16.83
C ILE A 25 -2.97 3.95 -15.98
N GLU A 26 -2.25 4.97 -16.46
CA GLU A 26 -1.16 5.60 -15.71
C GLU A 26 -1.66 6.29 -14.44
N GLU A 27 -2.79 7.00 -14.50
CA GLU A 27 -3.43 7.62 -13.33
C GLU A 27 -3.79 6.56 -12.27
N VAL A 28 -4.40 5.45 -12.69
CA VAL A 28 -4.72 4.32 -11.81
C VAL A 28 -3.44 3.70 -11.23
N GLY A 29 -2.42 3.49 -12.05
CA GLY A 29 -1.12 2.98 -11.62
C GLY A 29 -0.49 3.85 -10.53
N ARG A 30 -0.54 5.19 -10.69
CA ARG A 30 -0.09 6.15 -9.67
C ARG A 30 -0.88 6.02 -8.37
N GLY A 31 -2.20 5.79 -8.44
CA GLY A 31 -3.04 5.52 -7.27
C GLY A 31 -2.62 4.24 -6.54
N MET A 32 -2.36 3.16 -7.28
CA MET A 32 -1.93 1.87 -6.72
C MET A 32 -0.59 1.94 -5.98
N GLN A 33 0.31 2.85 -6.38
CA GLN A 33 1.58 3.06 -5.68
C GLN A 33 1.39 3.41 -4.20
N ALA A 34 0.26 4.01 -3.82
CA ALA A 34 -0.05 4.28 -2.41
C ALA A 34 -0.19 2.99 -1.57
N PHE A 35 -0.78 1.93 -2.14
CA PHE A 35 -0.90 0.64 -1.47
C PHE A 35 0.46 -0.04 -1.32
N TYR A 36 1.28 -0.07 -2.37
CA TYR A 36 2.62 -0.67 -2.27
C TYR A 36 3.54 0.07 -1.31
N ARG A 37 3.45 1.41 -1.23
CA ARG A 37 4.14 2.18 -0.18
C ARG A 37 3.70 1.76 1.22
N PHE A 38 2.40 1.53 1.42
CA PHE A 38 1.91 1.01 2.68
C PHE A 38 2.37 -0.43 2.95
N PHE A 39 2.45 -1.32 1.96
CA PHE A 39 2.92 -2.69 2.17
C PHE A 39 4.39 -2.73 2.61
N GLU A 40 5.24 -1.89 2.03
CA GLU A 40 6.62 -1.71 2.49
C GLU A 40 6.65 -1.13 3.91
N ARG A 41 5.82 -0.13 4.18
CA ARG A 41 5.70 0.49 5.50
C ARG A 41 5.29 -0.54 6.56
N TYR A 42 4.28 -1.34 6.26
CA TYR A 42 3.81 -2.44 7.09
C TYR A 42 4.94 -3.43 7.38
N GLN A 43 5.71 -3.83 6.37
CA GLN A 43 6.85 -4.73 6.54
C GLN A 43 7.95 -4.12 7.41
N ARG A 44 8.25 -2.83 7.27
CA ARG A 44 9.23 -2.13 8.13
C ARG A 44 8.79 -2.05 9.59
N ILE A 45 7.49 -1.84 9.83
CA ILE A 45 6.91 -1.73 11.18
C ILE A 45 6.83 -3.10 11.85
N THR A 46 6.32 -4.11 11.13
CA THR A 46 5.92 -5.39 11.72
C THR A 46 6.91 -6.53 11.48
N GLY A 47 7.87 -6.36 10.57
CA GLY A 47 8.77 -7.41 10.07
C GLY A 47 8.11 -8.41 9.12
N GLU A 48 6.80 -8.30 8.87
CA GLU A 48 6.02 -9.25 8.10
C GLU A 48 5.67 -8.70 6.70
N SER A 49 5.79 -9.53 5.67
CA SER A 49 5.37 -9.14 4.32
C SER A 49 3.84 -9.20 4.17
N PHE A 50 3.22 -8.09 3.75
CA PHE A 50 1.78 -8.02 3.44
C PHE A 50 1.28 -9.17 2.54
N HIS A 51 2.05 -9.50 1.50
CA HIS A 51 1.69 -10.56 0.55
C HIS A 51 1.75 -11.98 1.13
N LYS A 52 2.46 -12.17 2.26
CA LYS A 52 2.67 -13.46 2.93
C LYS A 52 1.85 -13.60 4.22
N MET A 53 1.04 -12.60 4.55
CA MET A 53 0.16 -12.65 5.72
C MET A 53 -0.79 -13.84 5.62
N ASP A 54 -0.96 -14.53 6.75
CA ASP A 54 -2.00 -15.55 6.86
C ASP A 54 -3.36 -14.85 6.98
N VAL A 55 -4.28 -15.20 6.08
CA VAL A 55 -5.62 -14.60 6.01
C VAL A 55 -6.67 -15.67 6.28
N PRO A 56 -7.60 -15.44 7.23
CA PRO A 56 -8.66 -16.38 7.51
C PRO A 56 -9.49 -16.68 6.26
N GLY A 57 -9.84 -17.96 6.04
CA GLY A 57 -10.67 -18.39 4.91
C GLY A 57 -9.93 -18.68 3.61
N ARG A 58 -8.64 -18.33 3.48
CA ARG A 58 -7.82 -18.77 2.34
C ARG A 58 -7.43 -20.24 2.55
N LYS A 59 -8.29 -21.16 2.12
CA LYS A 59 -7.94 -22.59 2.04
C LYS A 59 -6.72 -22.72 1.14
N ARG A 60 -5.52 -22.83 1.71
CA ARG A 60 -4.40 -23.49 1.00
C ARG A 60 -4.93 -24.87 0.69
N THR A 61 -4.98 -25.22 -0.60
CA THR A 61 -5.36 -26.56 -1.07
C THR A 61 -4.68 -27.61 -0.18
N GLY A 62 -5.46 -28.26 0.70
CA GLY A 62 -4.97 -29.31 1.60
C GLY A 62 -5.09 -29.10 3.13
N SER A 63 -5.46 -27.92 3.64
CA SER A 63 -5.64 -27.75 5.11
C SER A 63 -7.12 -27.60 5.51
N VAL A 64 -7.61 -28.58 6.27
CA VAL A 64 -8.89 -28.53 6.99
C VAL A 64 -8.57 -28.20 8.45
N SER A 65 -8.51 -26.92 8.78
CA SER A 65 -8.55 -26.48 10.17
C SER A 65 -9.19 -25.09 10.25
N GLY A 66 -10.18 -24.99 11.15
CA GLY A 66 -11.15 -23.91 11.31
C GLY A 66 -10.63 -22.51 11.03
N GLY A 67 -11.10 -21.93 9.93
CA GLY A 67 -10.98 -20.50 9.72
C GLY A 67 -11.93 -19.80 10.69
N THR A 68 -11.38 -19.01 11.61
CA THR A 68 -12.11 -17.92 12.22
C THR A 68 -12.71 -17.10 11.08
N GLU A 69 -14.04 -17.08 11.02
CA GLU A 69 -14.75 -16.40 9.96
C GLU A 69 -14.30 -14.94 9.88
N PHE A 70 -14.13 -14.40 8.66
CA PHE A 70 -13.98 -12.96 8.44
C PHE A 70 -15.22 -12.16 8.92
N SER A 71 -16.29 -12.88 9.29
CA SER A 71 -17.47 -12.37 10.01
C SER A 71 -17.15 -11.89 11.43
N GLY A 72 -16.03 -12.36 12.01
CA GLY A 72 -15.68 -12.23 13.42
C GLY A 72 -15.98 -10.86 14.00
N GLU A 73 -16.66 -10.85 15.15
CA GLU A 73 -16.85 -9.67 15.97
C GLU A 73 -15.48 -9.02 16.17
N PHE A 74 -15.31 -7.79 15.65
CA PHE A 74 -14.18 -6.98 16.06
C PHE A 74 -14.37 -6.78 17.55
N GLU A 75 -13.48 -7.33 18.37
CA GLU A 75 -13.40 -6.92 19.78
C GLU A 75 -13.09 -5.42 19.80
N THR A 76 -14.13 -4.58 19.80
CA THR A 76 -14.03 -3.11 19.85
C THR A 76 -13.79 -2.63 21.29
N THR A 77 -13.24 -3.49 22.14
CA THR A 77 -12.96 -3.22 23.54
C THR A 77 -11.44 -3.26 23.75
N GLY A 78 -10.87 -2.20 24.34
CA GLY A 78 -9.43 -2.11 24.63
C GLY A 78 -8.79 -0.80 24.18
N SER A 79 -7.45 -0.73 24.25
CA SER A 79 -6.65 0.50 24.04
C SER A 79 -6.68 1.09 22.62
N HIS A 80 -7.30 0.40 21.66
CA HIS A 80 -7.43 0.85 20.26
C HIS A 80 -8.85 0.64 19.70
N ALA A 81 -9.85 0.65 20.59
CA ALA A 81 -11.26 0.42 20.26
C ALA A 81 -11.76 1.28 19.09
N GLU A 82 -11.43 2.57 19.08
CA GLU A 82 -11.83 3.52 18.03
C GLU A 82 -11.31 3.10 16.66
N PHE A 83 -10.02 2.75 16.58
CA PHE A 83 -9.41 2.28 15.33
C PHE A 83 -10.06 0.97 14.84
N LEU A 84 -10.33 0.03 15.75
CA LEU A 84 -11.02 -1.23 15.40
C LEU A 84 -12.46 -0.98 14.92
N PHE A 85 -13.16 -0.01 15.52
CA PHE A 85 -14.49 0.40 15.08
C PHE A 85 -14.47 1.01 13.68
N GLU A 86 -13.49 1.89 13.38
CA GLU A 86 -13.30 2.42 12.03
C GLU A 86 -13.06 1.30 11.00
N LEU A 87 -12.20 0.33 11.31
CA LEU A 87 -11.93 -0.81 10.43
C LEU A 87 -13.19 -1.64 10.14
N LYS A 88 -14.02 -1.87 11.16
CA LYS A 88 -15.32 -2.53 10.99
C LYS A 88 -16.23 -1.71 10.08
N ALA A 89 -16.37 -0.40 10.33
CA ALA A 89 -17.21 0.47 9.53
C ALA A 89 -16.78 0.50 8.05
N HIS A 90 -15.46 0.51 7.78
CA HIS A 90 -14.93 0.35 6.43
C HIS A 90 -15.31 -1.00 5.81
N ARG A 91 -15.13 -2.11 6.53
CA ARG A 91 -15.53 -3.43 6.05
C ARG A 91 -17.01 -3.47 5.68
N ASP A 92 -17.87 -2.95 6.55
CA ASP A 92 -19.31 -2.98 6.34
C ASP A 92 -19.71 -2.13 5.11
N ARG A 93 -19.11 -0.94 4.93
CA ARG A 93 -19.31 -0.11 3.71
C ARG A 93 -18.81 -0.80 2.44
N TYR A 94 -17.70 -1.54 2.52
CA TYR A 94 -17.21 -2.33 1.39
C TYR A 94 -18.24 -3.40 1.00
N LEU A 95 -18.78 -4.13 1.99
CA LEU A 95 -19.77 -5.17 1.75
C LEU A 95 -21.07 -4.59 1.19
N GLU A 96 -21.55 -3.47 1.75
CA GLU A 96 -22.71 -2.74 1.22
C GLU A 96 -22.52 -2.35 -0.25
N ALA A 97 -21.35 -1.84 -0.63
CA ALA A 97 -21.04 -1.53 -2.02
C ALA A 97 -21.01 -2.80 -2.90
N MET A 98 -20.50 -3.91 -2.40
CA MET A 98 -20.46 -5.16 -3.18
C MET A 98 -21.84 -5.83 -3.31
N ASP A 99 -22.71 -5.67 -2.31
CA ASP A 99 -24.09 -6.15 -2.30
C ASP A 99 -25.00 -5.27 -3.19
N ASP A 100 -24.66 -3.98 -3.34
CA ASP A 100 -25.31 -3.07 -4.29
C ASP A 100 -24.77 -3.27 -5.71
N ASP A 101 -25.37 -4.22 -6.44
CA ASP A 101 -25.10 -4.49 -7.86
C ASP A 101 -23.59 -4.62 -8.18
N PHE A 102 -22.82 -5.31 -7.33
CA PHE A 102 -21.37 -5.47 -7.52
C PHE A 102 -20.64 -4.15 -7.81
N ASN A 103 -20.94 -3.08 -7.06
CA ASN A 103 -20.31 -1.78 -7.23
C ASN A 103 -18.83 -1.80 -6.78
N THR A 104 -17.97 -2.38 -7.61
CA THR A 104 -16.53 -2.49 -7.39
C THR A 104 -15.84 -1.13 -7.34
N GLY A 105 -16.36 -0.12 -8.02
CA GLY A 105 -15.85 1.25 -7.93
C GLY A 105 -15.99 1.83 -6.53
N GLY A 106 -17.17 1.65 -5.92
CA GLY A 106 -17.41 1.98 -4.51
C GLY A 106 -16.52 1.17 -3.56
N ALA A 107 -16.41 -0.13 -3.80
CA ALA A 107 -15.56 -1.03 -3.01
C ALA A 107 -14.07 -0.62 -3.07
N VAL A 108 -13.56 -0.25 -4.25
CA VAL A 108 -12.20 0.29 -4.45
C VAL A 108 -12.01 1.61 -3.69
N GLY A 109 -13.01 2.50 -3.69
CA GLY A 109 -13.00 3.72 -2.88
C GLY A 109 -12.81 3.41 -1.38
N VAL A 110 -13.50 2.39 -0.88
CA VAL A 110 -13.36 1.94 0.52
C VAL A 110 -11.96 1.37 0.81
N LEU A 111 -11.31 0.71 -0.16
CA LEU A 111 -9.91 0.27 0.02
C LEU A 111 -8.94 1.44 0.22
N PHE A 112 -9.15 2.57 -0.46
CA PHE A 112 -8.36 3.79 -0.23
C PHE A 112 -8.67 4.45 1.12
N ASP A 113 -9.92 4.43 1.57
CA ASP A 113 -10.28 4.87 2.92
C ASP A 113 -9.60 4.03 4.00
N LEU A 114 -9.59 2.70 3.85
CA LEU A 114 -8.84 1.79 4.71
C LEU A 114 -7.36 2.13 4.72
N LEU A 115 -6.76 2.30 3.55
CA LEU A 115 -5.35 2.68 3.41
C LEU A 115 -5.04 3.98 4.17
N ARG A 116 -5.93 4.97 4.11
CA ARG A 116 -5.81 6.24 4.85
C ARG A 116 -5.90 6.03 6.36
N THR A 117 -6.88 5.27 6.84
CA THR A 117 -7.01 4.94 8.28
C THR A 117 -5.77 4.18 8.78
N LEU A 118 -5.23 3.23 8.01
CA LEU A 118 -4.02 2.48 8.39
C LEU A 118 -2.77 3.36 8.47
N ASN A 119 -2.55 4.24 7.48
CA ASN A 119 -1.45 5.18 7.53
C ASN A 119 -1.60 6.19 8.68
N GLY A 120 -2.80 6.72 8.88
CA GLY A 120 -3.09 7.65 9.97
C GLY A 120 -2.86 7.03 11.35
N PHE A 121 -3.19 5.75 11.53
CA PHE A 121 -2.86 5.01 12.75
C PHE A 121 -1.34 4.89 12.94
N ALA A 122 -0.61 4.52 11.89
CA ALA A 122 0.84 4.41 11.96
C ALA A 122 1.53 5.75 12.28
N ASP A 123 1.02 6.85 11.72
CA ASP A 123 1.53 8.20 11.96
C ASP A 123 1.22 8.67 13.39
N ARG A 124 -0.03 8.55 13.83
CA ARG A 124 -0.51 8.99 15.16
C ARG A 124 0.27 8.34 16.29
N HIS A 125 0.62 7.07 16.11
CA HIS A 125 1.34 6.28 17.11
C HIS A 125 2.85 6.17 16.84
N ASP A 126 3.38 6.89 15.84
CA ASP A 126 4.81 6.93 15.52
C ASP A 126 5.41 5.50 15.37
N LEU A 127 4.74 4.64 14.61
CA LEU A 127 5.08 3.21 14.50
C LEU A 127 6.38 2.91 13.75
N GLU A 128 6.96 3.91 13.08
CA GLU A 128 8.30 3.82 12.50
C GLU A 128 9.39 4.39 13.43
N GLY A 129 9.00 5.06 14.51
CA GLY A 129 9.86 5.63 15.53
C GLY A 129 9.58 5.03 16.91
N ARG A 130 9.04 5.83 17.83
CA ARG A 130 8.87 5.46 19.25
C ARG A 130 7.90 4.30 19.46
N GLY A 131 6.84 4.23 18.66
CA GLY A 131 5.82 3.18 18.75
C GLY A 131 6.22 1.88 18.07
N LYS A 132 7.39 1.82 17.40
CA LYS A 132 7.79 0.67 16.61
C LYS A 132 7.86 -0.63 17.43
N SER A 133 8.27 -0.57 18.69
CA SER A 133 8.42 -1.77 19.54
C SER A 133 7.17 -2.11 20.36
N ASP A 134 6.07 -1.35 20.22
CA ASP A 134 4.84 -1.61 20.97
C ASP A 134 4.06 -2.77 20.34
N ALA A 135 4.02 -3.90 21.05
CA ALA A 135 3.38 -5.11 20.57
C ALA A 135 1.87 -4.96 20.38
N ALA A 136 1.19 -4.16 21.20
CA ALA A 136 -0.26 -3.96 21.12
C ALA A 136 -0.61 -3.09 19.90
N LEU A 137 0.18 -2.04 19.64
CA LEU A 137 0.03 -1.20 18.45
C LEU A 137 0.32 -1.97 17.17
N GLN A 138 1.40 -2.76 17.14
CA GLN A 138 1.67 -3.63 15.99
C GLN A 138 0.53 -4.63 15.78
N ALA A 139 0.02 -5.27 16.82
CA ALA A 139 -1.09 -6.21 16.70
C ALA A 139 -2.36 -5.55 16.13
N ALA A 140 -2.67 -4.31 16.54
CA ALA A 140 -3.76 -3.54 15.95
C ALA A 140 -3.52 -3.27 14.45
N LEU A 141 -2.32 -2.82 14.06
CA LEU A 141 -1.98 -2.60 12.65
C LEU A 141 -2.07 -3.89 11.83
N ARG A 142 -1.61 -5.04 12.37
CA ARG A 142 -1.75 -6.36 11.74
C ARG A 142 -3.21 -6.69 11.47
N ARG A 143 -4.11 -6.49 12.45
CA ARG A 143 -5.56 -6.69 12.27
C ARG A 143 -6.11 -5.83 11.12
N GLY A 144 -5.74 -4.55 11.07
CA GLY A 144 -6.17 -3.66 9.99
C GLY A 144 -5.63 -4.05 8.61
N ALA A 145 -4.36 -4.46 8.54
CA ALA A 145 -3.76 -4.98 7.31
C ALA A 145 -4.42 -6.29 6.85
N THR A 146 -4.85 -7.17 7.78
CA THR A 146 -5.63 -8.37 7.46
C THR A 146 -6.96 -8.01 6.81
N VAL A 147 -7.68 -7.00 7.33
CA VAL A 147 -8.92 -6.52 6.71
C VAL A 147 -8.66 -6.06 5.27
N LEU A 148 -7.65 -5.22 5.07
CA LEU A 148 -7.27 -4.77 3.73
C LEU A 148 -6.90 -5.95 2.81
N ARG A 149 -6.16 -6.94 3.31
CA ARG A 149 -5.71 -8.12 2.54
C ARG A 149 -6.87 -9.00 2.10
N VAL A 150 -7.87 -9.20 2.96
CA VAL A 150 -9.08 -9.97 2.62
C VAL A 150 -9.91 -9.22 1.59
N LEU A 151 -10.24 -7.94 1.83
CA LEU A 151 -11.12 -7.17 0.94
C LEU A 151 -10.50 -6.93 -0.44
N SER A 152 -9.19 -6.61 -0.50
CA SER A 152 -8.49 -6.53 -1.79
C SER A 152 -8.38 -7.89 -2.49
N GLY A 153 -8.26 -8.98 -1.71
CA GLY A 153 -8.26 -10.35 -2.20
C GLY A 153 -9.55 -10.74 -2.90
N ILE A 154 -10.72 -10.30 -2.40
CA ILE A 154 -12.04 -10.53 -3.03
C ILE A 154 -12.04 -9.98 -4.47
N LEU A 155 -11.40 -8.82 -4.70
CA LEU A 155 -11.31 -8.21 -6.03
C LEU A 155 -10.16 -8.75 -6.89
N GLY A 156 -9.40 -9.75 -6.44
CA GLY A 156 -8.26 -10.24 -7.22
C GLY A 156 -7.05 -9.29 -7.21
N LEU A 157 -6.93 -8.39 -6.22
CA LEU A 157 -5.87 -7.38 -6.11
C LEU A 157 -4.78 -7.78 -5.10
N PHE A 158 -3.57 -7.27 -5.33
CA PHE A 158 -2.38 -7.37 -4.47
C PHE A 158 -2.01 -8.81 -4.09
N HIS A 159 -2.05 -9.70 -5.08
CA HIS A 159 -1.78 -11.13 -4.86
C HIS A 159 -0.30 -11.45 -4.71
N ALA A 160 0.52 -10.72 -5.46
CA ALA A 160 1.95 -10.84 -5.50
C ALA A 160 2.57 -9.45 -5.40
N PRO A 161 3.80 -9.33 -4.88
CA PRO A 161 4.55 -8.09 -5.01
C PRO A 161 4.69 -7.75 -6.50
N VAL A 162 4.63 -6.46 -6.83
CA VAL A 162 5.04 -6.01 -8.17
C VAL A 162 6.51 -6.35 -8.33
N GLU A 163 6.88 -6.98 -9.43
CA GLU A 163 8.27 -7.03 -9.83
C GLU A 163 8.72 -5.59 -10.06
N GLN A 164 9.42 -5.01 -9.09
CA GLN A 164 10.11 -3.75 -9.32
C GLN A 164 11.02 -3.98 -10.53
N ALA A 165 10.96 -3.09 -11.51
CA ALA A 165 11.93 -3.08 -12.60
C ALA A 165 13.32 -3.03 -11.96
N THR A 166 13.95 -4.20 -11.86
CA THR A 166 15.29 -4.29 -11.32
C THR A 166 16.17 -3.52 -12.26
N VAL A 167 16.96 -2.63 -11.69
CA VAL A 167 18.01 -1.96 -12.45
C VAL A 167 18.88 -3.07 -13.03
N LYS A 168 18.82 -3.24 -14.35
CA LYS A 168 19.42 -4.39 -15.07
C LYS A 168 20.93 -4.52 -14.89
N SER A 169 21.59 -3.51 -14.30
CA SER A 169 23.03 -3.46 -14.05
C SER A 169 23.33 -2.95 -12.64
N GLU A 170 24.17 -3.69 -11.91
CA GLU A 170 24.71 -3.31 -10.60
C GLU A 170 25.36 -1.91 -10.62
N LEU A 171 26.06 -1.58 -11.72
CA LEU A 171 26.67 -0.27 -11.92
C LEU A 171 25.64 0.87 -11.91
N THR A 172 24.48 0.66 -12.51
CA THR A 172 23.42 1.69 -12.53
C THR A 172 22.83 1.91 -11.13
N GLY A 173 22.75 0.85 -10.30
CA GLY A 173 22.37 0.99 -8.90
C GLY A 173 23.37 1.85 -8.12
N GLN A 174 24.66 1.53 -8.24
CA GLN A 174 25.74 2.30 -7.59
C GLN A 174 25.78 3.78 -8.06
N LEU A 175 25.51 4.04 -9.34
CA LEU A 175 25.41 5.40 -9.88
C LEU A 175 24.20 6.16 -9.30
N LEU A 176 23.05 5.50 -9.12
CA LEU A 176 21.88 6.11 -8.49
C LEU A 176 22.13 6.42 -7.01
N ASP A 177 22.78 5.51 -6.28
CA ASP A 177 23.18 5.74 -4.88
C ASP A 177 24.14 6.93 -4.78
N LEU A 178 25.13 7.02 -5.67
CA LEU A 178 26.03 8.16 -5.74
C LEU A 178 25.29 9.47 -6.03
N LEU A 179 24.31 9.47 -6.95
CA LEU A 179 23.49 10.65 -7.25
C LEU A 179 22.62 11.07 -6.07
N VAL A 180 22.09 10.10 -5.32
CA VAL A 180 21.34 10.35 -4.08
C VAL A 180 22.25 11.00 -3.03
N ASP A 181 23.48 10.52 -2.88
CA ASP A 181 24.43 11.08 -1.93
C ASP A 181 24.93 12.47 -2.32
N ILE A 182 25.20 12.71 -3.61
CA ILE A 182 25.47 14.05 -4.13
C ILE A 182 24.30 14.99 -3.80
N ARG A 183 23.06 14.55 -4.01
CA ARG A 183 21.87 15.35 -3.68
C ARG A 183 21.80 15.68 -2.19
N LYS A 184 22.13 14.73 -1.30
CA LYS A 184 22.20 14.97 0.16
C LYS A 184 23.26 16.02 0.49
N GLN A 185 24.45 15.94 -0.10
CA GLN A 185 25.51 16.93 0.09
C GLN A 185 25.09 18.33 -0.38
N VAL A 186 24.46 18.41 -1.55
CA VAL A 186 23.93 19.67 -2.11
C VAL A 186 22.87 20.29 -1.19
N ARG A 187 21.97 19.47 -0.59
CA ARG A 187 21.01 19.93 0.42
C ARG A 187 21.71 20.42 1.70
N ALA A 188 22.74 19.72 2.16
CA ALA A 188 23.52 20.12 3.34
C ALA A 188 24.24 21.47 3.14
N GLN A 189 24.66 21.75 1.91
CA GLN A 189 25.20 23.05 1.49
C GLN A 189 24.12 24.13 1.27
N LYS A 190 22.85 23.83 1.56
CA LYS A 190 21.68 24.71 1.36
C LYS A 190 21.42 25.11 -0.10
N ASN A 191 21.97 24.38 -1.07
CA ASN A 191 21.67 24.60 -2.49
C ASN A 191 20.41 23.81 -2.90
N PHE A 192 19.26 24.27 -2.43
CA PHE A 192 17.98 23.58 -2.64
C PHE A 192 17.55 23.54 -4.11
N ALA A 193 17.93 24.55 -4.90
CA ALA A 193 17.61 24.63 -6.32
C ALA A 193 18.24 23.45 -7.10
N LEU A 194 19.54 23.21 -6.90
CA LEU A 194 20.23 22.10 -7.57
C LEU A 194 19.76 20.73 -7.05
N ALA A 195 19.46 20.61 -5.75
CA ALA A 195 18.90 19.38 -5.20
C ALA A 195 17.53 19.03 -5.80
N ASP A 196 16.70 20.05 -6.05
CA ASP A 196 15.41 19.90 -6.72
C ASP A 196 15.57 19.56 -8.20
N GLU A 197 16.55 20.15 -8.86
CA GLU A 197 16.88 19.85 -10.25
C GLU A 197 17.30 18.39 -10.44
N ILE A 198 18.17 17.86 -9.58
CA ILE A 198 18.57 16.44 -9.58
C ILE A 198 17.33 15.55 -9.46
N ARG A 199 16.42 15.87 -8.53
CA ARG A 199 15.17 15.13 -8.32
C ARG A 199 14.29 15.14 -9.58
N LYS A 200 14.10 16.30 -10.21
CA LYS A 200 13.28 16.45 -11.43
C LYS A 200 13.86 15.69 -12.61
N ARG A 201 15.19 15.75 -12.80
CA ARG A 201 15.88 15.03 -13.88
C ARG A 201 15.79 13.52 -13.68
N LEU A 202 16.00 13.03 -12.46
CA LEU A 202 15.80 11.63 -12.14
C LEU A 202 14.36 11.19 -12.41
N LEU A 203 13.36 11.99 -12.01
CA LEU A 203 11.96 11.69 -12.29
C LEU A 203 11.68 11.61 -13.79
N THR A 204 12.29 12.50 -14.58
CA THR A 204 12.18 12.49 -16.07
C THR A 204 12.78 11.22 -16.67
N LEU A 205 13.82 10.65 -16.04
CA LEU A 205 14.42 9.37 -16.41
C LEU A 205 13.67 8.16 -15.85
N GLY A 206 12.48 8.37 -15.26
CA GLY A 206 11.69 7.32 -14.65
C GLY A 206 12.20 6.89 -13.27
N VAL A 207 13.00 7.70 -12.57
CA VAL A 207 13.49 7.40 -11.21
C VAL A 207 12.87 8.36 -10.20
N SER A 208 12.00 7.84 -9.34
CA SER A 208 11.40 8.58 -8.24
C SER A 208 12.25 8.48 -6.97
N LEU A 209 12.41 9.61 -6.27
CA LEU A 209 13.11 9.69 -4.98
C LEU A 209 12.11 9.95 -3.85
N GLU A 210 12.21 9.18 -2.77
CA GLU A 210 11.41 9.30 -1.57
C GLU A 210 12.34 9.59 -0.38
N ASP A 211 12.19 10.74 0.26
CA ASP A 211 12.95 11.10 1.46
C ASP A 211 12.28 10.49 2.70
N ARG A 212 13.01 9.68 3.44
CA ARG A 212 12.56 9.02 4.68
C ARG A 212 13.51 9.35 5.85
N PRO A 213 13.09 9.16 7.11
CA PRO A 213 13.95 9.40 8.28
C PRO A 213 15.22 8.55 8.32
N ASP A 214 15.20 7.36 7.71
CA ASP A 214 16.33 6.43 7.57
C ASP A 214 17.19 6.67 6.32
N GLY A 215 16.75 7.54 5.41
CA GLY A 215 17.49 7.92 4.20
C GLY A 215 16.60 8.20 2.99
N THR A 216 17.20 8.61 1.88
CA THR A 216 16.49 8.74 0.60
C THR A 216 16.48 7.38 -0.09
N VAL A 217 15.30 6.87 -0.43
CA VAL A 217 15.12 5.63 -1.21
C VAL A 217 14.71 6.01 -2.63
N TRP A 218 15.20 5.28 -3.63
CA TRP A 218 14.84 5.48 -5.02
C TRP A 218 14.07 4.29 -5.60
N ARG A 219 13.20 4.56 -6.58
CA ARG A 219 12.48 3.53 -7.34
C ARG A 219 12.43 3.89 -8.81
N VAL A 220 12.60 2.88 -9.66
CA VAL A 220 12.33 2.97 -11.10
C VAL A 220 10.82 2.85 -11.32
N GLN A 221 10.23 3.84 -11.97
CA GLN A 221 8.87 3.82 -12.46
C GLN A 221 8.84 2.99 -13.75
N SER A 222 7.97 1.98 -13.78
CA SER A 222 7.63 1.23 -14.97
C SER A 222 6.45 1.85 -15.71
#